data_AF-A0A517MU08-F1
#
_entry.id   AF-A0A517MU08-F1
#
_cell.length_a   1.000
_cell.length_b   1.000
_cell.length_c   1.000
_cell.angle_alpha   90.00
_cell.angle_beta   90.00
_cell.angle_gamma   90.00
#
_symmetry.space_group_name_H-M   'P 1'
#
loop_
_entity.id
_entity.type
_entity.pdbx_description
1 polymer ?
#
loop_
_entity_poly.entity_id
_entity_poly.type
_entity_poly.pdbx_seq_one_letter_code
_entity_poly.pdbx_strand_id
1 'polypeptide(L)'
;MHFPLAQRIAATRNGLSFFEFTGCLFALTGGVVLGSMYLGIDVQGIATSVLEQSKLIETPAGEVDQSFSGDTASDSATDEKGLVLSGGSDSVEATEGAATPTWQEAINNAVNDHMPPELPIEVQKELTGQYWKVLLNALEQAEVAEAQAANQIANMQLYDLLAQKKQLHVAALESLEPLDTHGVNSRVVSYSARLKQWNLDGVRLYSRAMDLLTDTAQAKLSGPSAQSWQSSATQHRMEGRLLKDRQAALKGYVNHWLETAE
;
A
#
# COMPACT_ATOMS: atom_id res chain seq x y z
N MET A 1 36.46 -70.43 -15.77
CA MET A 1 36.37 -68.95 -15.86
C MET A 1 34.99 -68.61 -16.43
N HIS A 2 34.04 -68.25 -15.57
CA HIS A 2 32.67 -67.90 -15.96
C HIS A 2 32.50 -66.39 -15.75
N PHE A 3 32.24 -65.65 -16.84
CA PHE A 3 31.88 -64.24 -16.77
C PHE A 3 30.38 -64.12 -16.53
N PRO A 4 29.92 -63.36 -15.51
CA PRO A 4 28.50 -63.10 -15.32
C PRO A 4 28.00 -62.12 -16.40
N LEU A 5 26.90 -62.51 -17.06
CA LEU A 5 26.18 -61.70 -18.03
C LEU A 5 25.53 -60.50 -17.31
N ALA A 6 25.96 -59.30 -17.68
CA ALA A 6 25.36 -58.05 -17.23
C ALA A 6 23.89 -57.98 -17.69
N GLN A 7 22.99 -58.09 -16.73
CA GLN A 7 21.56 -57.95 -16.91
C GLN A 7 21.24 -56.48 -17.20
N ARG A 8 20.94 -56.16 -18.47
CA ARG A 8 20.48 -54.82 -18.87
C ARG A 8 19.08 -54.61 -18.32
N ILE A 9 18.96 -53.87 -17.23
CA ILE A 9 17.69 -53.31 -16.77
C ILE A 9 17.28 -52.24 -17.77
N ALA A 10 16.34 -52.56 -18.66
CA ALA A 10 15.71 -51.56 -19.50
C ALA A 10 14.85 -50.66 -18.59
N ALA A 11 15.31 -49.44 -18.34
CA ALA A 11 14.52 -48.42 -17.67
C ALA A 11 13.35 -48.05 -18.60
N THR A 12 12.17 -48.59 -18.30
CA THR A 12 10.92 -48.12 -18.88
C THR A 12 10.76 -46.64 -18.53
N ARG A 13 10.86 -45.78 -19.55
CA ARG A 13 10.61 -44.35 -19.44
C ARG A 13 9.12 -44.17 -19.21
N ASN A 14 8.69 -44.25 -17.96
CA ASN A 14 7.34 -43.85 -17.57
C ASN A 14 7.24 -42.35 -17.85
N GLY A 15 6.44 -41.98 -18.85
CA GLY A 15 6.13 -40.57 -19.12
C GLY A 15 5.56 -39.92 -17.86
N LEU A 16 5.94 -38.65 -17.63
CA LEU A 16 5.41 -37.86 -16.52
C LEU A 16 3.89 -38.01 -16.46
N SER A 17 3.38 -38.40 -15.30
CA SER A 17 1.95 -38.60 -15.10
C SER A 17 1.24 -37.27 -15.34
N PHE A 18 0.10 -37.28 -16.05
CA PHE A 18 -0.72 -36.09 -16.30
C PHE A 18 -1.02 -35.29 -15.02
N PHE A 19 -1.18 -36.00 -13.89
CA PHE A 19 -1.39 -35.39 -12.57
C PHE A 19 -0.17 -34.65 -12.02
N GLU A 20 1.04 -35.11 -12.32
CA GLU A 20 2.28 -34.45 -11.90
C GLU A 20 2.48 -33.13 -12.65
N PHE A 21 2.21 -33.15 -13.97
CA PHE A 21 2.27 -31.94 -14.79
C PHE A 21 1.25 -30.89 -14.35
N THR A 22 -0.01 -31.28 -14.14
CA THR A 22 -1.05 -30.36 -13.66
C THR A 22 -0.74 -29.83 -12.27
N GLY A 23 -0.26 -30.68 -11.35
CA GLY A 23 0.17 -30.25 -10.02
C GLY A 23 1.30 -29.21 -10.06
N CYS A 24 2.32 -29.45 -10.90
CA CYS A 24 3.43 -28.50 -11.07
C CYS A 24 2.95 -27.18 -11.71
N LEU A 25 2.00 -27.24 -12.65
CA LEU A 25 1.39 -26.06 -13.25
C LEU A 25 0.64 -25.25 -12.19
N PHE A 26 -0.22 -25.88 -11.39
CA PHE A 26 -0.93 -25.20 -10.30
C PHE A 26 0.02 -24.59 -9.26
N ALA A 27 1.11 -25.28 -8.92
CA ALA A 27 2.13 -24.76 -8.02
C ALA A 27 2.82 -23.52 -8.60
N LEU A 28 3.15 -23.53 -9.90
CA LEU A 28 3.71 -22.37 -10.59
C LEU A 28 2.72 -21.21 -10.65
N THR A 29 1.48 -21.44 -11.09
CA THR A 29 0.47 -20.39 -11.18
C THR A 29 0.16 -19.82 -9.80
N GLY A 30 0.03 -20.68 -8.79
CA GLY A 30 -0.17 -20.28 -7.41
C GLY A 30 1.00 -19.46 -6.87
N GLY A 31 2.24 -19.87 -7.12
CA GLY A 31 3.44 -19.13 -6.73
C GLY A 31 3.52 -17.75 -7.38
N VAL A 32 3.16 -17.64 -8.66
CA VAL A 32 3.12 -16.35 -9.38
C VAL A 32 2.05 -15.42 -8.81
N VAL A 33 0.84 -15.92 -8.56
CA VAL A 33 -0.26 -15.12 -7.97
C VAL A 33 0.08 -14.67 -6.55
N LEU A 34 0.68 -15.55 -5.73
CA LEU A 34 1.10 -15.19 -4.38
C LEU A 34 2.24 -14.15 -4.42
N GLY A 35 3.20 -14.34 -5.34
CA GLY A 35 4.32 -13.43 -5.53
C GLY A 35 3.91 -12.05 -6.05
N SER A 36 2.92 -11.98 -6.95
CA SER A 36 2.41 -10.70 -7.46
C SER A 36 1.59 -9.94 -6.41
N MET A 37 0.76 -10.64 -5.62
CA MET A 37 0.11 -10.06 -4.44
C MET A 37 1.15 -9.53 -3.44
N TYR A 38 2.23 -10.27 -3.21
CA TYR A 38 3.32 -9.87 -2.33
C TYR A 38 4.03 -8.59 -2.82
N LEU A 39 4.27 -8.47 -4.12
CA LEU A 39 4.88 -7.29 -4.74
C LEU A 39 3.91 -6.10 -4.89
N GLY A 40 2.60 -6.31 -4.66
CA GLY A 40 1.57 -5.30 -4.89
C GLY A 40 1.37 -5.00 -6.37
N ILE A 41 1.73 -5.93 -7.25
CA ILE A 41 1.52 -5.81 -8.69
C ILE A 41 0.08 -6.22 -8.99
N ASP A 42 -0.68 -5.31 -9.56
CA ASP A 42 -2.03 -5.60 -10.04
C ASP A 42 -1.97 -6.52 -11.27
N VAL A 43 -2.14 -7.82 -11.03
CA VAL A 43 -2.15 -8.84 -12.08
C VAL A 43 -3.30 -8.63 -13.06
N GLN A 44 -4.43 -8.08 -12.61
CA GLN A 44 -5.56 -7.82 -13.49
C GLN A 44 -5.19 -6.73 -14.49
N GLY A 45 -4.56 -5.64 -14.04
CA GLY A 45 -4.07 -4.57 -14.92
C GLY A 45 -3.06 -5.05 -15.97
N ILE A 46 -2.15 -5.95 -15.60
CA ILE A 46 -1.19 -6.56 -16.56
C ILE A 46 -1.91 -7.50 -17.52
N ALA A 47 -2.83 -8.34 -17.04
CA ALA A 47 -3.58 -9.25 -17.89
C ALA A 47 -4.44 -8.50 -18.92
N THR A 48 -5.09 -7.40 -18.53
CA THR A 48 -5.85 -6.55 -19.46
C THR A 48 -4.94 -5.82 -20.44
N SER A 49 -3.78 -5.33 -19.98
CA SER A 49 -2.76 -4.71 -20.84
C SER A 49 -2.21 -5.66 -21.90
N VAL A 50 -1.93 -6.92 -21.53
CA VAL A 50 -1.45 -7.95 -22.47
C VAL A 50 -2.56 -8.38 -23.43
N LEU A 51 -3.82 -8.48 -22.95
CA LEU A 51 -4.98 -8.74 -23.81
C LEU A 51 -5.22 -7.62 -24.82
N GLU A 52 -5.09 -6.36 -24.42
CA GLU A 52 -5.17 -5.20 -25.32
C GLU A 52 -4.03 -5.19 -26.35
N GLN A 53 -2.79 -5.52 -25.95
CA GLN A 53 -1.67 -5.65 -26.88
C GLN A 53 -1.82 -6.87 -27.82
N SER A 54 -2.47 -7.94 -27.38
CA SER A 54 -2.74 -9.12 -28.22
C SER A 54 -3.82 -8.88 -29.28
N LYS A 55 -4.64 -7.83 -29.11
CA LYS A 55 -5.64 -7.38 -30.10
C LYS A 55 -5.03 -6.73 -31.35
N LEU A 56 -3.70 -6.61 -31.44
CA LEU A 56 -2.97 -6.22 -32.66
C LEU A 56 -2.74 -7.35 -33.66
N ILE A 57 -3.23 -8.58 -33.41
CA ILE A 57 -3.28 -9.61 -34.45
C ILE A 57 -4.67 -9.53 -35.12
N GLU A 58 -4.69 -8.87 -36.28
CA GLU A 58 -5.85 -8.79 -37.17
C GLU A 58 -6.46 -10.19 -37.38
N THR A 59 -7.66 -10.39 -36.82
CA THR A 59 -8.53 -11.49 -37.22
C THR A 59 -9.52 -10.91 -38.24
N PRO A 60 -9.58 -11.42 -39.48
CA PRO A 60 -10.53 -10.91 -40.46
C PRO A 60 -11.96 -11.16 -39.97
N ALA A 61 -12.80 -10.15 -40.17
CA ALA A 61 -14.17 -10.06 -39.68
C ALA A 61 -14.98 -11.35 -39.91
N GLY A 62 -15.47 -11.90 -38.81
CA GLY A 62 -16.54 -12.90 -38.78
C GLY A 62 -17.36 -12.67 -37.52
N GLU A 63 -18.55 -12.10 -37.70
CA GLU A 63 -19.56 -11.94 -36.66
C GLU A 63 -19.85 -13.29 -35.99
N VAL A 64 -19.70 -13.35 -34.66
CA VAL A 64 -20.39 -14.36 -33.85
C VAL A 64 -21.05 -13.64 -32.69
N ASP A 65 -22.35 -13.49 -32.86
CA ASP A 65 -23.32 -13.01 -31.90
C ASP A 65 -23.54 -14.10 -30.84
N GLN A 66 -23.23 -13.83 -29.56
CA GLN A 66 -23.77 -14.62 -28.44
C GLN A 66 -24.01 -13.73 -27.22
N SER A 67 -25.29 -13.43 -27.01
CA SER A 67 -25.87 -13.00 -25.76
C SER A 67 -25.73 -14.11 -24.71
N PHE A 68 -25.25 -13.76 -23.52
CA PHE A 68 -25.47 -14.57 -22.32
C PHE A 68 -25.84 -13.65 -21.16
N SER A 69 -27.15 -13.53 -20.95
CA SER A 69 -27.73 -13.00 -19.72
C SER A 69 -27.58 -14.05 -18.63
N GLY A 70 -26.87 -13.70 -17.55
CA GLY A 70 -26.76 -14.49 -16.34
C GLY A 70 -26.99 -13.59 -15.13
N ASP A 71 -28.27 -13.39 -14.82
CA ASP A 71 -28.74 -12.74 -13.60
C ASP A 71 -28.59 -13.76 -12.45
N THR A 72 -27.84 -13.42 -11.40
CA THR A 72 -27.88 -14.19 -10.14
C THR A 72 -27.58 -13.26 -8.97
N ALA A 73 -28.65 -12.74 -8.37
CA ALA A 73 -28.63 -12.24 -7.01
C ALA A 73 -28.23 -13.37 -6.05
N SER A 74 -27.25 -13.12 -5.19
CA SER A 74 -27.02 -13.92 -3.99
C SER A 74 -26.71 -12.99 -2.83
N ASP A 75 -27.77 -12.68 -2.10
CA ASP A 75 -27.77 -12.13 -0.75
C ASP A 75 -27.12 -13.15 0.21
N SER A 76 -26.16 -12.71 1.04
CA SER A 76 -25.70 -13.45 2.21
C SER A 76 -24.93 -12.54 3.16
N ALA A 77 -25.66 -12.02 4.14
CA ALA A 77 -25.14 -11.65 5.43
C ALA A 77 -24.59 -12.88 6.17
N THR A 78 -23.38 -12.78 6.73
CA THR A 78 -22.85 -13.62 7.82
C THR A 78 -21.67 -12.87 8.43
N ASP A 79 -21.90 -12.10 9.49
CA ASP A 79 -21.76 -12.50 10.90
C ASP A 79 -20.27 -12.54 11.33
N GLU A 80 -19.85 -11.41 11.90
CA GLU A 80 -18.51 -11.17 12.45
C GLU A 80 -18.32 -11.99 13.72
N LYS A 81 -17.63 -13.14 13.59
CA LYS A 81 -17.03 -13.84 14.74
C LYS A 81 -15.53 -13.66 14.75
N GLY A 82 -15.07 -12.99 15.81
CA GLY A 82 -13.69 -12.66 16.08
C GLY A 82 -12.74 -13.84 15.94
N LEU A 83 -11.75 -13.66 15.07
CA LEU A 83 -10.56 -14.48 15.01
C LEU A 83 -9.50 -13.83 15.91
N VAL A 84 -9.51 -14.23 17.18
CA VAL A 84 -8.41 -13.96 18.12
C VAL A 84 -7.25 -14.87 17.73
N LEU A 85 -6.28 -14.35 16.98
CA LEU A 85 -4.99 -14.99 16.76
C LEU A 85 -4.12 -14.76 18.00
N SER A 86 -4.32 -15.62 18.99
CA SER A 86 -3.40 -15.84 20.10
C SER A 86 -2.33 -16.83 19.67
N GLY A 87 -1.06 -16.43 19.64
CA GLY A 87 0.04 -17.33 19.36
C GLY A 87 1.42 -16.68 19.41
N GLY A 88 2.04 -16.70 20.60
CA GLY A 88 3.51 -16.78 20.71
C GLY A 88 4.24 -15.54 21.21
N SER A 89 4.03 -15.17 22.47
CA SER A 89 5.06 -14.50 23.28
C SER A 89 6.25 -15.44 23.46
N ASP A 90 7.45 -14.95 23.17
CA ASP A 90 8.58 -15.17 24.07
C ASP A 90 9.54 -13.97 24.03
N SER A 91 9.43 -13.16 25.09
CA SER A 91 10.49 -12.50 25.84
C SER A 91 11.69 -11.92 25.08
N VAL A 92 11.64 -10.61 24.83
CA VAL A 92 12.79 -9.73 25.12
C VAL A 92 12.29 -8.52 25.90
N GLU A 93 12.95 -8.32 27.02
CA GLU A 93 12.62 -7.49 28.16
C GLU A 93 13.04 -6.02 27.96
N ALA A 94 12.19 -5.12 28.44
CA ALA A 94 12.45 -3.74 28.86
C ALA A 94 12.95 -2.71 27.82
N THR A 95 12.02 -1.87 27.35
CA THR A 95 12.20 -0.42 27.45
C THR A 95 10.85 0.25 27.72
N GLU A 96 10.87 1.21 28.62
CA GLU A 96 9.75 1.80 29.35
C GLU A 96 8.61 2.33 28.47
N GLY A 97 7.40 2.22 29.02
CA GLY A 97 6.14 2.55 28.37
C GLY A 97 5.99 4.04 28.08
N ALA A 98 6.21 4.41 26.82
CA ALA A 98 5.49 5.52 26.22
C ALA A 98 4.14 4.96 25.73
N ALA A 99 3.10 5.07 26.56
CA ALA A 99 1.73 4.92 26.08
C ALA A 99 1.53 5.95 24.97
N THR A 100 1.54 5.51 23.72
CA THR A 100 1.16 6.33 22.58
C THR A 100 -0.29 6.77 22.84
N PRO A 101 -0.56 8.08 23.02
CA PRO A 101 -1.91 8.55 23.29
C PRO A 101 -2.83 8.06 22.17
N THR A 102 -4.00 7.56 22.55
CA THR A 102 -4.96 7.10 21.56
C THR A 102 -5.36 8.28 20.67
N TRP A 103 -5.66 8.02 19.40
CA TRP A 103 -5.94 9.06 18.41
C TRP A 103 -7.09 10.01 18.79
N GLN A 104 -8.01 9.55 19.65
CA GLN A 104 -9.08 10.36 20.24
C GLN A 104 -8.55 11.36 21.28
N GLU A 105 -7.58 10.98 22.10
CA GLU A 105 -7.02 11.82 23.18
C GLU A 105 -6.16 12.94 22.62
N ALA A 106 -5.38 12.69 21.57
CA ALA A 106 -4.59 13.73 20.91
C ALA A 106 -5.46 14.81 20.25
N ILE A 107 -6.62 14.42 19.71
CA ILE A 107 -7.60 15.36 19.14
C ILE A 107 -8.23 16.21 20.26
N ASN A 108 -8.60 15.59 21.38
CA ASN A 108 -9.25 16.29 22.48
C ASN A 108 -8.29 17.27 23.20
N ASN A 109 -7.01 16.94 23.29
CA ASN A 109 -6.01 17.81 23.94
C ASN A 109 -5.59 19.01 23.08
N ALA A 110 -5.54 18.87 21.74
CA ALA A 110 -5.18 19.98 20.86
C ALA A 110 -6.25 21.10 20.79
N VAL A 111 -7.48 20.82 21.22
CA VAL A 111 -8.62 21.74 21.12
C VAL A 111 -8.71 22.71 22.31
N ASN A 112 -8.11 22.40 23.47
CA ASN A 112 -8.42 23.11 24.71
C ASN A 112 -7.49 24.26 25.11
N ASP A 113 -6.26 24.36 24.60
CA ASP A 113 -5.28 25.16 25.35
C ASP A 113 -5.17 26.64 24.99
N HIS A 114 -5.34 27.09 23.75
CA HIS A 114 -5.15 28.51 23.41
C HIS A 114 -6.13 28.93 22.31
N MET A 115 -7.22 29.61 22.68
CA MET A 115 -8.16 30.19 21.72
C MET A 115 -7.81 31.68 21.52
N PRO A 116 -7.01 32.03 20.50
CA PRO A 116 -6.74 33.42 20.13
C PRO A 116 -8.03 34.12 19.67
N PRO A 117 -8.02 35.46 19.49
CA PRO A 117 -9.17 36.21 18.99
C PRO A 117 -9.72 35.54 17.73
N GLU A 118 -11.01 35.20 17.74
CA GLU A 118 -11.66 34.56 16.59
C GLU A 118 -11.53 35.49 15.37
N LEU A 119 -10.79 35.02 14.36
CA LEU A 119 -10.71 35.69 13.08
C LEU A 119 -12.11 35.74 12.44
N PRO A 120 -12.40 36.75 11.61
CA PRO A 120 -13.65 36.76 10.84
C PRO A 120 -13.81 35.47 10.04
N ILE A 121 -15.03 34.93 10.00
CA ILE A 121 -15.36 33.65 9.36
C ILE A 121 -14.87 33.61 7.90
N GLU A 122 -15.00 34.71 7.17
CA GLU A 122 -14.54 34.80 5.78
C GLU A 122 -13.03 34.65 5.63
N VAL A 123 -12.25 35.20 6.57
CA VAL A 123 -10.79 35.02 6.58
C VAL A 123 -10.44 33.58 6.92
N GLN A 124 -11.16 32.97 7.87
CA GLN A 124 -10.98 31.56 8.23
C GLN A 124 -11.24 30.63 7.05
N LYS A 125 -12.27 30.94 6.23
CA LYS A 125 -12.60 30.18 5.02
C LYS A 125 -11.49 30.22 3.99
N GLU A 126 -11.02 31.42 3.65
CA GLU A 126 -9.97 31.58 2.65
C GLU A 126 -8.69 30.86 3.10
N LEU A 127 -8.28 31.04 4.35
CA LEU A 127 -7.12 30.34 4.92
C LEU A 127 -7.30 28.82 4.87
N THR A 128 -8.46 28.31 5.30
CA THR A 128 -8.75 26.88 5.27
C THR A 128 -8.77 26.33 3.84
N GLY A 129 -9.31 27.08 2.88
CA GLY A 129 -9.35 26.70 1.47
C GLY A 129 -7.95 26.64 0.85
N GLN A 130 -7.11 27.64 1.11
CA GLN A 130 -5.71 27.63 0.65
C GLN A 130 -4.92 26.49 1.30
N TYR A 131 -5.06 26.31 2.61
CA TYR A 131 -4.42 25.23 3.36
C TYR A 131 -4.83 23.85 2.81
N TRP A 132 -6.12 23.66 2.52
CA TRP A 132 -6.66 22.43 1.95
C TRP A 132 -6.09 22.15 0.55
N LYS A 133 -5.95 23.16 -0.31
CA LYS A 133 -5.34 23.00 -1.64
C LYS A 133 -3.90 22.50 -1.55
N VAL A 134 -3.10 23.02 -0.61
CA VAL A 134 -1.72 22.55 -0.41
C VAL A 134 -1.70 21.09 0.04
N LEU A 135 -2.58 20.70 0.96
CA LEU A 135 -2.70 19.30 1.39
C LEU A 135 -3.06 18.35 0.24
N LEU A 136 -4.01 18.74 -0.60
CA LEU A 136 -4.42 17.95 -1.77
C LEU A 136 -3.26 17.79 -2.74
N ASN A 137 -2.53 18.87 -3.04
CA ASN A 137 -1.40 18.85 -3.94
C ASN A 137 -0.26 17.95 -3.42
N ALA A 138 0.05 18.03 -2.12
CA ALA A 138 1.08 17.18 -1.51
C ALA A 138 0.75 15.68 -1.64
N LEU A 139 -0.52 15.31 -1.48
CA LEU A 139 -0.96 13.93 -1.63
C LEU A 139 -0.97 13.49 -3.10
N GLU A 140 -1.49 14.33 -4.00
CA GLU A 140 -1.52 14.05 -5.44
C GLU A 140 -0.11 13.83 -6.00
N GLN A 141 0.86 14.66 -5.59
CA GLN A 141 2.26 14.49 -5.98
C GLN A 141 2.82 13.14 -5.50
N ALA A 142 2.50 12.71 -4.28
CA ALA A 142 2.91 11.42 -3.77
C ALA A 142 2.29 10.27 -4.59
N GLU A 143 1.01 10.35 -4.96
CA GLU A 143 0.33 9.33 -5.77
C GLU A 143 0.89 9.22 -7.19
N VAL A 144 1.05 10.37 -7.87
CA VAL A 144 1.61 10.42 -9.22
C VAL A 144 3.00 9.81 -9.22
N ALA A 145 3.81 10.14 -8.21
CA ALA A 145 5.17 9.64 -8.14
C ALA A 145 5.24 8.16 -7.73
N GLU A 146 4.34 7.66 -6.88
CA GLU A 146 4.21 6.22 -6.62
C GLU A 146 3.82 5.45 -7.89
N ALA A 147 2.88 5.98 -8.68
CA ALA A 147 2.48 5.37 -9.94
C ALA A 147 3.62 5.37 -10.97
N GLN A 148 4.40 6.46 -11.05
CA GLN A 148 5.59 6.53 -11.89
C GLN A 148 6.65 5.52 -11.45
N ALA A 149 6.91 5.40 -10.15
CA ALA A 149 7.82 4.42 -9.59
C ALA A 149 7.37 2.99 -9.92
N ALA A 150 6.07 2.69 -9.80
CA ALA A 150 5.49 1.39 -10.13
C ALA A 150 5.74 0.98 -11.60
N ASN A 151 5.60 1.92 -12.53
CA ASN A 151 5.85 1.69 -13.96
C ASN A 151 7.34 1.46 -14.28
N GLN A 152 8.25 1.86 -13.39
CA GLN A 152 9.69 1.73 -13.57
C GLN A 152 10.29 0.53 -12.83
N ILE A 153 9.50 -0.22 -12.05
CA ILE A 153 9.96 -1.36 -11.23
C ILE A 153 10.72 -2.40 -12.06
N ALA A 154 10.33 -2.64 -13.31
CA ALA A 154 10.98 -3.63 -14.17
C ALA A 154 12.45 -3.29 -14.48
N ASN A 155 12.82 -2.00 -14.42
CA ASN A 155 14.14 -1.50 -14.83
C ASN A 155 14.95 -0.88 -13.68
N MET A 156 14.32 -0.55 -12.55
CA MET A 156 15.01 0.06 -11.41
C MET A 156 15.62 -0.98 -10.50
N GLN A 157 16.81 -0.68 -9.97
CA GLN A 157 17.33 -1.44 -8.84
C GLN A 157 16.47 -1.18 -7.61
N LEU A 158 16.28 -2.20 -6.77
CA LEU A 158 15.46 -2.09 -5.56
C LEU A 158 15.89 -0.93 -4.66
N TYR A 159 17.20 -0.67 -4.56
CA TYR A 159 17.72 0.45 -3.79
C TYR A 159 17.23 1.80 -4.32
N ASP A 160 17.30 2.02 -5.64
CA ASP A 160 16.85 3.26 -6.28
C ASP A 160 15.35 3.48 -6.06
N LEU A 161 14.56 2.40 -6.13
CA LEU A 161 13.12 2.46 -5.87
C LEU A 161 12.82 2.93 -4.44
N LEU A 162 13.53 2.37 -3.44
CA LEU A 162 13.35 2.76 -2.04
C LEU A 162 13.83 4.19 -1.78
N ALA A 163 14.94 4.60 -2.41
CA ALA A 163 15.46 5.95 -2.34
C ALA A 163 14.45 6.96 -2.92
N GLN A 164 13.87 6.67 -4.07
CA GLN A 164 12.83 7.48 -4.68
C GLN A 164 11.62 7.60 -3.75
N LYS A 165 11.09 6.48 -3.24
CA LYS A 165 9.96 6.50 -2.29
C LYS A 165 10.23 7.33 -1.04
N LYS A 166 11.43 7.23 -0.48
CA LYS A 166 11.87 8.08 0.63
C LYS A 166 11.82 9.57 0.25
N GLN A 167 12.37 9.93 -0.91
CA GLN A 167 12.39 11.32 -1.38
C GLN A 167 10.99 11.89 -1.56
N LEU A 168 10.01 11.09 -1.99
CA LEU A 168 8.61 11.54 -2.10
C LEU A 168 8.02 11.96 -0.76
N HIS A 169 8.25 11.16 0.29
CA HIS A 169 7.80 11.53 1.62
C HIS A 169 8.53 12.75 2.18
N VAL A 170 9.82 12.93 1.87
CA VAL A 170 10.58 14.13 2.24
C VAL A 170 9.99 15.36 1.54
N ALA A 171 9.78 15.30 0.22
CA ALA A 171 9.19 16.41 -0.54
C ALA A 171 7.77 16.76 -0.04
N ALA A 172 6.97 15.75 0.29
CA ALA A 172 5.66 15.97 0.90
C ALA A 172 5.79 16.70 2.26
N LEU A 173 6.72 16.31 3.12
CA LEU A 173 6.97 16.99 4.40
C LEU A 173 7.40 18.45 4.21
N GLU A 174 8.33 18.71 3.28
CA GLU A 174 8.80 20.06 2.94
C GLU A 174 7.63 20.95 2.46
N SER A 175 6.71 20.39 1.67
CA SER A 175 5.51 21.13 1.22
C SER A 175 4.52 21.44 2.35
N LEU A 176 4.52 20.62 3.41
CA LEU A 176 3.61 20.77 4.56
C LEU A 176 4.21 21.59 5.71
N GLU A 177 5.52 21.78 5.74
CA GLU A 177 6.23 22.54 6.77
C GLU A 177 5.79 24.02 6.89
N PRO A 178 5.67 24.81 5.79
CA PRO A 178 5.35 26.24 5.89
C PRO A 178 3.88 26.53 6.23
N LEU A 179 3.05 25.50 6.39
CA LEU A 179 1.62 25.65 6.61
C LEU A 179 1.30 26.11 8.04
N ASP A 180 0.90 27.37 8.18
CA ASP A 180 0.37 27.92 9.43
C ASP A 180 -1.01 27.34 9.76
N THR A 181 -1.19 26.95 11.01
CA THR A 181 -2.43 26.36 11.53
C THR A 181 -3.37 27.40 12.13
N HIS A 182 -2.89 28.63 12.31
CA HIS A 182 -3.67 29.70 12.89
C HIS A 182 -4.84 30.10 11.99
N GLY A 183 -6.07 30.10 12.54
CA GLY A 183 -7.26 30.44 11.77
C GLY A 183 -7.69 29.38 10.75
N VAL A 184 -7.17 28.16 10.83
CA VAL A 184 -7.60 27.05 9.95
C VAL A 184 -8.61 26.19 10.69
N ASN A 185 -9.58 25.63 9.97
CA ASN A 185 -10.53 24.67 10.53
C ASN A 185 -9.81 23.50 11.23
N SER A 186 -10.17 23.24 12.49
CA SER A 186 -9.49 22.24 13.34
C SER A 186 -9.52 20.82 12.78
N ARG A 187 -10.54 20.45 12.00
CA ARG A 187 -10.61 19.13 11.34
C ARG A 187 -9.56 18.99 10.25
N VAL A 188 -9.32 20.07 9.50
CA VAL A 188 -8.29 20.14 8.45
C VAL A 188 -6.90 20.11 9.07
N VAL A 189 -6.68 20.86 10.17
CA VAL A 189 -5.42 20.82 10.94
C VAL A 189 -5.16 19.42 11.52
N SER A 190 -6.19 18.77 12.07
CA SER A 190 -6.06 17.41 12.60
C SER A 190 -5.70 16.40 11.50
N TYR A 191 -6.23 16.60 10.29
CA TYR A 191 -5.89 15.77 9.14
C TYR A 191 -4.46 16.02 8.66
N SER A 192 -4.02 17.28 8.57
CA SER A 192 -2.64 17.59 8.15
C SER A 192 -1.61 17.06 9.13
N ALA A 193 -1.88 17.10 10.44
CA ALA A 193 -1.01 16.49 11.44
C ALA A 193 -0.84 14.98 11.20
N ARG A 194 -1.93 14.26 10.88
CA ARG A 194 -1.87 12.83 10.53
C ARG A 194 -1.12 12.58 9.23
N LEU A 195 -1.35 13.42 8.22
CA LEU A 195 -0.65 13.32 6.94
C LEU A 195 0.86 13.55 7.12
N LYS A 196 1.25 14.54 7.94
CA LYS A 196 2.66 14.77 8.32
C LYS A 196 3.24 13.54 9.02
N GLN A 197 2.54 12.98 10.00
CA GLN A 197 3.00 11.78 10.71
C GLN A 197 3.21 10.59 9.78
N TRP A 198 2.25 10.31 8.89
CA TRP A 198 2.36 9.23 7.91
C TRP A 198 3.56 9.38 6.97
N ASN A 199 3.87 10.61 6.54
CA ASN A 199 5.06 10.87 5.74
C ASN A 199 6.35 10.69 6.54
N LEU A 200 6.40 11.14 7.81
CA LEU A 200 7.56 10.90 8.69
C LEU A 200 7.83 9.41 8.87
N ASP A 201 6.79 8.63 9.10
CA ASP A 201 6.90 7.18 9.25
C ASP A 201 7.31 6.50 7.93
N GLY A 202 6.86 7.03 6.78
CA GLY A 202 7.35 6.65 5.45
C GLY A 202 8.85 6.87 5.28
N VAL A 203 9.36 8.07 5.62
CA VAL A 203 10.80 8.37 5.55
C VAL A 203 11.61 7.41 6.41
N ARG A 204 11.16 7.13 7.64
CA ARG A 204 11.81 6.18 8.56
C ARG A 204 11.81 4.76 8.01
N LEU A 205 10.66 4.29 7.52
CA LEU A 205 10.49 2.97 6.94
C LEU A 205 11.44 2.72 5.77
N TYR A 206 11.48 3.65 4.81
CA TYR A 206 12.31 3.49 3.61
C TYR A 206 13.80 3.70 3.91
N SER A 207 14.16 4.59 4.83
CA SER A 207 15.55 4.70 5.29
C SER A 207 16.03 3.38 5.88
N ARG A 208 15.25 2.78 6.79
CA ARG A 208 15.57 1.47 7.37
C ARG A 208 15.66 0.37 6.31
N ALA A 209 14.80 0.40 5.29
CA ALA A 209 14.86 -0.55 4.18
C ALA A 209 16.19 -0.46 3.42
N MET A 210 16.65 0.77 3.15
CA MET A 210 17.91 1.04 2.47
C MET A 210 19.11 0.59 3.32
N ASP A 211 19.07 0.84 4.63
CA ASP A 211 20.11 0.40 5.58
C ASP A 211 20.22 -1.14 5.58
N LEU A 212 19.07 -1.84 5.61
CA LEU A 212 19.02 -3.30 5.53
C LEU A 212 19.54 -3.87 4.21
N LEU A 213 19.51 -3.12 3.11
CA LEU A 213 20.08 -3.57 1.83
C LEU A 213 21.58 -3.33 1.73
N THR A 214 22.10 -2.31 2.42
CA THR A 214 23.49 -1.87 2.28
C THR A 214 24.41 -2.46 3.35
N ASP A 215 23.88 -2.84 4.52
CA ASP A 215 24.66 -3.43 5.60
C ASP A 215 25.00 -4.92 5.33
N THR A 216 25.96 -5.17 4.44
CA THR A 216 26.39 -6.51 4.01
C THR A 216 26.85 -7.47 5.13
N ALA A 217 27.13 -6.98 6.34
CA ALA A 217 27.56 -7.81 7.47
C ALA A 217 26.39 -8.30 8.35
N GLN A 218 25.29 -7.54 8.44
CA GLN A 218 24.08 -7.87 9.22
C GLN A 218 22.85 -8.14 8.34
N ALA A 219 22.90 -7.80 7.05
CA ALA A 219 21.84 -8.02 6.06
C ALA A 219 21.73 -9.48 5.62
N LYS A 220 21.40 -10.36 6.56
CA LYS A 220 20.56 -11.48 6.17
C LYS A 220 19.16 -10.89 5.99
N LEU A 221 18.77 -10.63 4.73
CA LEU A 221 17.39 -10.34 4.30
C LEU A 221 16.39 -11.46 4.66
N SER A 222 16.79 -12.41 5.50
CA SER A 222 16.02 -13.50 6.04
C SER A 222 15.97 -13.40 7.56
N GLY A 223 14.80 -13.65 8.13
CA GLY A 223 14.59 -13.67 9.58
C GLY A 223 13.75 -12.50 10.11
N PRO A 224 13.86 -12.19 11.41
CA PRO A 224 12.96 -11.27 12.10
C PRO A 224 12.95 -9.83 11.57
N SER A 225 14.08 -9.34 11.03
CA SER A 225 14.21 -7.99 10.49
C SER A 225 13.39 -7.80 9.21
N ALA A 226 13.42 -8.78 8.31
CA ALA A 226 12.63 -8.77 7.08
C ALA A 226 11.12 -8.82 7.39
N GLN A 227 10.72 -9.66 8.34
CA GLN A 227 9.32 -9.76 8.78
C GLN A 227 8.85 -8.47 9.46
N SER A 228 9.68 -7.88 10.34
CA SER A 228 9.37 -6.58 10.96
C SER A 228 9.18 -5.50 9.90
N TRP A 229 10.09 -5.40 8.94
CA TRP A 229 9.98 -4.44 7.83
C TRP A 229 8.70 -4.66 7.00
N GLN A 230 8.38 -5.91 6.63
CA GLN A 230 7.16 -6.25 5.89
C GLN A 230 5.90 -5.84 6.65
N SER A 231 5.86 -6.07 7.96
CA SER A 231 4.73 -5.67 8.80
C SER A 231 4.56 -4.15 8.82
N SER A 232 5.65 -3.40 9.01
CA SER A 232 5.64 -1.93 8.97
C SER A 232 5.25 -1.38 7.60
N ALA A 233 5.75 -1.99 6.51
CA ALA A 233 5.37 -1.59 5.15
C ALA A 233 3.88 -1.85 4.86
N THR A 234 3.34 -2.97 5.36
CA THR A 234 1.92 -3.29 5.23
C THR A 234 1.06 -2.30 6.03
N GLN A 235 1.44 -2.01 7.27
CA GLN A 235 0.77 -1.02 8.11
C GLN A 235 0.79 0.37 7.45
N HIS A 236 1.94 0.80 6.95
CA HIS A 236 2.09 2.11 6.29
C HIS A 236 1.19 2.25 5.04
N ARG A 237 1.05 1.17 4.25
CA ARG A 237 0.11 1.13 3.12
C ARG A 237 -1.35 1.23 3.57
N MET A 238 -1.72 0.51 4.64
CA MET A 238 -3.07 0.56 5.20
C MET A 238 -3.41 1.94 5.73
N GLU A 239 -2.48 2.58 6.44
CA GLU A 239 -2.63 3.97 6.91
C GLU A 239 -2.76 4.94 5.73
N GLY A 240 -1.98 4.75 4.67
CA GLY A 240 -2.10 5.53 3.44
C GLY A 240 -3.49 5.42 2.82
N ARG A 241 -4.08 4.21 2.76
CA ARG A 241 -5.45 4.01 2.28
C ARG A 241 -6.48 4.73 3.16
N LEU A 242 -6.36 4.62 4.48
CA LEU A 242 -7.25 5.31 5.42
C LEU A 242 -7.18 6.83 5.31
N LEU A 243 -5.99 7.39 5.02
CA LEU A 243 -5.84 8.82 4.76
C LEU A 243 -6.57 9.25 3.50
N LYS A 244 -6.51 8.47 2.42
CA LYS A 244 -7.25 8.74 1.17
C LYS A 244 -8.76 8.69 1.38
N ASP A 245 -9.26 7.69 2.08
CA ASP A 245 -10.68 7.58 2.41
C ASP A 245 -11.14 8.79 3.24
N ARG A 246 -10.33 9.22 4.21
CA ARG A 246 -10.60 10.40 5.03
C ARG A 246 -10.52 11.70 4.23
N GLN A 247 -9.60 11.82 3.28
CA GLN A 247 -9.50 12.96 2.38
C GLN A 247 -10.77 13.12 1.54
N ALA A 248 -11.28 12.02 0.98
CA ALA A 248 -12.51 12.02 0.20
C ALA A 248 -13.70 12.52 1.04
N ALA A 249 -13.82 12.05 2.29
CA ALA A 249 -14.84 12.52 3.23
C ALA A 249 -14.66 14.01 3.59
N LEU A 250 -13.43 14.44 3.86
CA LEU A 250 -13.12 15.84 4.19
C LEU A 250 -13.35 16.79 3.02
N LYS A 251 -13.13 16.35 1.78
CA LYS A 251 -13.39 17.15 0.59
C LYS A 251 -14.85 17.59 0.54
N GLY A 252 -15.79 16.68 0.79
CA GLY A 252 -17.22 17.00 0.86
C GLY A 252 -17.54 17.99 1.99
N TYR A 253 -16.97 17.77 3.18
CA TYR A 253 -17.14 18.66 4.32
C TYR A 253 -16.60 20.07 4.06
N VAL A 254 -15.37 20.19 3.55
CA VAL A 254 -14.72 21.48 3.29
C VAL A 254 -15.48 22.25 2.23
N ASN A 255 -15.90 21.60 1.13
CA ASN A 255 -16.69 22.25 0.09
C ASN A 255 -18.01 22.80 0.64
N HIS A 256 -18.76 21.99 1.37
CA HIS A 256 -20.01 22.43 2.00
C HIS A 256 -19.77 23.58 2.99
N TRP A 257 -18.72 23.50 3.81
CA TRP A 257 -18.40 24.53 4.79
C TRP A 257 -17.98 25.86 4.13
N LEU A 258 -17.31 25.80 2.97
CA LEU A 258 -17.00 26.99 2.17
C LEU A 258 -18.25 27.61 1.55
N GLU A 259 -19.26 26.80 1.16
CA GLU A 259 -20.50 27.26 0.53
C GLU A 259 -21.54 27.83 1.52
N THR A 260 -21.60 27.35 2.76
CA THR A 260 -22.74 27.58 3.67
C THR A 260 -22.67 28.79 4.60
N ALA A 261 -21.62 29.60 4.52
CA ALA A 261 -21.50 30.78 5.39
C ALA A 261 -21.68 32.11 4.64
N GLU A 262 -22.56 32.12 3.64
CA GLU A 262 -23.24 33.33 3.16
C GLU A 262 -24.49 33.63 4.03
#